data_AF-A0A5C4XAN9-F1
#
_entry.id   AF-A0A5C4XAN9-F1
#
_cell.length_a   1.000
_cell.length_b   1.000
_cell.length_c   1.000
_cell.angle_alpha   90.00
_cell.angle_beta   90.00
_cell.angle_gamma   90.00
#
_symmetry.space_group_name_H-M   'P 1'
#
loop_
_entity.id
_entity.type
_entity.pdbx_description
1 polymer ?
#
loop_
_entity_poly.entity_id
_entity_poly.type
_entity_poly.pdbx_seq_one_letter_code
_entity_poly.pdbx_strand_id
1 'polypeptide(L)'
;MSPATDAARGCSDVTAHRRHVLPRPYSLTCALPSNARHLASPRPALSTPSSAVLAALAQRPWRIVVTQIAVPVLSARPPARRPGFRPDVEGLRALALGLVLLYQAGVPGTAGGRLGVDVFFVISGFLITGLLVREVETTGRIDLPRFYARRARRILPSAVSVSIAVLLIVAVVAPATVARVGIDAVAASLQVANWRYVVADLSGLNPVGVGSPLLHYWSLAVEEQFYLAWPPLVVLTAWLARRRQRSLRRWLAAVAGGLALLSLGASVFLTPLSGTVAYLSTPTRAWQLAAGALLALAVPALLALAGKAWWPAAAAGSAVLGLAMVLTSAHWTGAVDYPGSAALVPTLGTVVLIASGVGAPGVVQRLLSWAPVQAAGRLSYVWYLWHLPVIYVAEEMGVQSWLVLLGAEVFLGGALAWLTAVLIERPCRFAPRWAANSSRGLILGAGLTALGVLAGISAVILS
;
A
#
# COMPACT_ATOMS: atom_id res chain seq x y z
N MET A 1 -26.79 51.69 -30.54
CA MET A 1 -28.04 52.09 -31.23
C MET A 1 -28.27 51.11 -32.38
N SER A 2 -29.40 50.41 -32.29
CA SER A 2 -29.98 49.37 -33.18
C SER A 2 -30.35 49.89 -34.60
N PRO A 3 -30.99 49.11 -35.52
CA PRO A 3 -31.60 47.74 -35.42
C PRO A 3 -31.19 46.80 -36.59
N ALA A 4 -31.35 45.46 -36.63
CA ALA A 4 -32.40 44.48 -36.30
C ALA A 4 -33.65 44.48 -37.20
N THR A 5 -33.83 43.47 -38.08
CA THR A 5 -35.05 42.63 -38.23
C THR A 5 -35.00 41.62 -39.40
N ASP A 6 -35.81 40.57 -39.21
CA ASP A 6 -35.89 39.24 -39.81
C ASP A 6 -36.78 39.08 -41.08
N ALA A 7 -36.66 37.88 -41.67
CA ALA A 7 -37.72 36.98 -42.17
C ALA A 7 -38.04 36.89 -43.69
N ALA A 8 -37.83 35.68 -44.25
CA ALA A 8 -38.83 34.82 -44.94
C ALA A 8 -38.15 33.50 -45.43
N ARG A 9 -38.35 32.35 -44.76
CA ARG A 9 -39.31 31.25 -45.05
C ARG A 9 -39.22 30.57 -46.43
N GLY A 10 -38.94 29.26 -46.39
CA GLY A 10 -39.20 28.28 -47.45
C GLY A 10 -39.09 26.84 -46.92
N CYS A 11 -40.22 26.26 -46.53
CA CYS A 11 -40.39 24.84 -46.20
C CYS A 11 -40.42 23.98 -47.47
N SER A 12 -39.83 22.78 -47.40
CA SER A 12 -40.48 21.56 -47.93
C SER A 12 -39.75 20.29 -47.44
N ASP A 13 -40.51 19.50 -46.68
CA ASP A 13 -40.53 18.03 -46.52
C ASP A 13 -39.38 17.16 -47.03
N VAL A 14 -38.93 16.18 -46.21
CA VAL A 14 -39.01 14.74 -46.58
C VAL A 14 -39.09 13.88 -45.30
N THR A 15 -40.12 13.06 -45.26
CA THR A 15 -40.45 11.98 -44.32
C THR A 15 -39.69 10.68 -44.59
N ALA A 16 -39.33 10.01 -43.49
CA ALA A 16 -39.29 8.57 -43.22
C ALA A 16 -39.01 7.48 -44.31
N HIS A 17 -38.15 6.54 -43.90
CA HIS A 17 -38.29 5.07 -43.96
C HIS A 17 -37.55 4.22 -45.03
N ARG A 18 -36.75 3.28 -44.48
CA ARG A 18 -36.67 1.83 -44.81
C ARG A 18 -35.83 1.37 -46.03
N ARG A 19 -34.68 0.70 -45.74
CA ARG A 19 -34.40 -0.76 -45.86
C ARG A 19 -32.91 -1.02 -46.11
N HIS A 20 -32.26 -1.75 -45.19
CA HIS A 20 -31.00 -2.43 -45.46
C HIS A 20 -31.27 -3.87 -45.95
N VAL A 21 -30.40 -4.30 -46.85
CA VAL A 21 -30.44 -5.48 -47.72
C VAL A 21 -29.89 -6.72 -47.00
N LEU A 22 -30.52 -7.88 -47.26
CA LEU A 22 -30.15 -9.24 -46.82
C LEU A 22 -28.93 -9.80 -47.59
N PRO A 23 -28.31 -10.89 -47.11
CA PRO A 23 -28.59 -12.17 -47.78
C PRO A 23 -28.83 -13.37 -46.82
N ARG A 24 -29.46 -14.40 -47.38
CA ARG A 24 -30.04 -15.61 -46.77
C ARG A 24 -29.09 -16.84 -46.91
N PRO A 25 -29.45 -18.03 -46.36
CA PRO A 25 -28.56 -18.94 -45.63
C PRO A 25 -28.03 -20.13 -46.44
N TYR A 26 -27.01 -20.81 -45.91
CA TYR A 26 -26.66 -22.17 -46.29
C TYR A 26 -26.90 -23.14 -45.12
N SER A 27 -27.84 -24.06 -45.36
CA SER A 27 -28.11 -25.28 -44.62
C SER A 27 -27.25 -26.42 -45.16
N LEU A 28 -26.54 -27.15 -44.30
CA LEU A 28 -26.02 -28.48 -44.63
C LEU A 28 -26.16 -29.44 -43.45
N THR A 29 -26.88 -30.52 -43.72
CA THR A 29 -27.20 -31.64 -42.86
C THR A 29 -26.33 -32.83 -43.26
N CYS A 30 -25.76 -33.53 -42.27
CA CYS A 30 -25.31 -34.94 -42.22
C CYS A 30 -24.54 -35.60 -43.39
N ALA A 31 -23.36 -36.16 -43.07
CA ALA A 31 -22.96 -37.52 -43.45
C ALA A 31 -21.81 -38.05 -42.54
N LEU A 32 -22.08 -39.09 -41.76
CA LEU A 32 -21.08 -39.93 -41.07
C LEU A 32 -20.90 -41.22 -41.88
N PRO A 33 -19.68 -41.76 -42.04
CA PRO A 33 -19.53 -43.12 -42.56
C PRO A 33 -19.68 -44.14 -41.43
N SER A 34 -20.55 -45.10 -41.70
CA SER A 34 -20.74 -46.35 -41.00
C SER A 34 -19.53 -47.28 -41.16
N ASN A 35 -19.01 -47.82 -40.05
CA ASN A 35 -18.61 -49.21 -40.00
C ASN A 35 -18.61 -49.71 -38.55
N ALA A 36 -19.47 -50.70 -38.32
CA ALA A 36 -19.71 -51.38 -37.07
C ALA A 36 -18.63 -52.43 -36.77
N ARG A 37 -18.33 -52.65 -35.49
CA ARG A 37 -18.22 -54.00 -34.93
C ARG A 37 -18.38 -53.99 -33.40
N HIS A 38 -19.19 -54.93 -32.96
CA HIS A 38 -19.65 -55.22 -31.60
C HIS A 38 -18.53 -55.40 -30.58
N LEU A 39 -18.73 -54.82 -29.38
CA LEU A 39 -18.42 -55.47 -28.10
C LEU A 39 -19.46 -55.00 -27.07
N ALA A 40 -20.32 -55.93 -26.66
CA ALA A 40 -21.29 -55.73 -25.58
C ALA A 40 -20.57 -55.82 -24.22
N SER A 41 -20.78 -54.85 -23.34
CA SER A 41 -20.42 -54.95 -21.92
C SER A 41 -21.57 -54.42 -21.05
N PRO A 42 -21.91 -55.10 -19.94
CA PRO A 42 -23.13 -54.84 -19.18
C PRO A 42 -23.03 -53.55 -18.35
N ARG A 43 -24.15 -52.86 -18.17
CA ARG A 43 -24.28 -51.72 -17.24
C ARG A 43 -24.03 -52.19 -15.80
N PRO A 44 -23.19 -51.51 -14.98
CA PRO A 44 -23.09 -51.83 -13.57
C PRO A 44 -24.31 -51.26 -12.83
N ALA A 45 -24.95 -52.12 -12.04
CA ALA A 45 -25.95 -51.75 -11.06
C ALA A 45 -25.30 -50.88 -9.97
N LEU A 46 -25.97 -49.80 -9.59
CA LEU A 46 -25.63 -48.99 -8.42
C LEU A 46 -25.87 -49.83 -7.17
N SER A 47 -24.83 -50.47 -6.65
CA SER A 47 -24.84 -51.07 -5.32
C SER A 47 -24.79 -49.97 -4.27
N THR A 48 -25.84 -49.87 -3.45
CA THR A 48 -25.81 -49.12 -2.19
C THR A 48 -24.72 -49.72 -1.28
N PRO A 49 -23.89 -48.89 -0.60
CA PRO A 49 -22.88 -49.43 0.27
C PRO A 49 -23.52 -50.14 1.46
N SER A 50 -23.09 -51.37 1.72
CA SER A 50 -23.55 -52.21 2.83
C SER A 50 -23.42 -51.50 4.18
N SER A 51 -24.42 -51.67 5.04
CA SER A 51 -24.53 -51.11 6.41
C SER A 51 -23.27 -51.32 7.28
N ALA A 52 -22.42 -52.29 6.95
CA ALA A 52 -21.15 -52.54 7.60
C ALA A 52 -20.12 -51.38 7.46
N VAL A 53 -20.11 -50.65 6.34
CA VAL A 53 -19.18 -49.52 6.12
C VAL A 53 -19.61 -48.30 6.94
N LEU A 54 -20.91 -48.08 7.09
CA LEU A 54 -21.46 -47.01 7.94
C LEU A 54 -21.27 -47.33 9.42
N ALA A 55 -21.39 -48.60 9.82
CA ALA A 55 -21.11 -49.03 11.20
C ALA A 55 -19.62 -48.90 11.57
N ALA A 56 -18.70 -49.18 10.64
CA ALA A 56 -17.25 -49.02 10.87
C ALA A 56 -16.81 -47.55 11.01
N LEU A 57 -17.56 -46.61 10.42
CA LEU A 57 -17.34 -45.17 10.59
C LEU A 57 -17.91 -44.63 11.90
N ALA A 58 -18.95 -45.27 12.45
CA ALA A 58 -19.59 -44.86 13.70
C ALA A 58 -18.83 -45.26 14.97
N GLN A 59 -17.94 -46.27 14.90
CA GLN A 59 -17.21 -46.79 16.06
C GLN A 59 -15.79 -46.24 16.23
N ARG A 60 -15.36 -45.30 15.38
CA ARG A 60 -14.10 -44.58 15.60
C ARG A 60 -14.34 -43.48 16.62
N PRO A 61 -13.77 -43.54 17.84
CA PRO A 61 -13.85 -42.42 18.76
C PRO A 61 -13.10 -41.26 18.11
N TRP A 62 -13.85 -40.30 17.60
CA TRP A 62 -13.38 -38.98 17.26
C TRP A 62 -12.90 -38.35 18.57
N ARG A 63 -11.66 -38.66 18.98
CA ARG A 63 -10.96 -37.76 19.88
C ARG A 63 -10.82 -36.47 19.09
N ILE A 64 -11.69 -35.51 19.37
CA ILE A 64 -11.41 -34.11 19.08
C ILE A 64 -10.09 -33.86 19.79
N VAL A 65 -8.99 -33.94 19.04
CA VAL A 65 -7.80 -33.20 19.39
C VAL A 65 -8.24 -31.77 19.17
N VAL A 66 -8.86 -31.19 20.20
CA VAL A 66 -8.86 -29.75 20.42
C VAL A 66 -7.38 -29.48 20.55
N THR A 67 -6.73 -29.30 19.40
CA THR A 67 -5.47 -28.59 19.35
C THR A 67 -5.89 -27.27 19.91
N GLN A 68 -5.61 -27.05 21.19
CA GLN A 68 -5.75 -25.74 21.77
C GLN A 68 -4.93 -24.87 20.84
N ILE A 69 -5.62 -24.16 19.95
CA ILE A 69 -5.14 -22.89 19.47
C ILE A 69 -5.06 -22.13 20.78
N ALA A 70 -3.90 -22.21 21.42
CA ALA A 70 -3.49 -21.24 22.38
C ALA A 70 -3.54 -19.95 21.58
N VAL A 71 -4.70 -19.30 21.60
CA VAL A 71 -4.79 -17.86 21.46
C VAL A 71 -3.69 -17.41 22.41
N PRO A 72 -2.60 -16.80 21.92
CA PRO A 72 -1.66 -16.21 22.84
C PRO A 72 -2.46 -15.10 23.52
N VAL A 73 -3.07 -15.44 24.66
CA VAL A 73 -3.48 -14.49 25.67
C VAL A 73 -2.28 -13.57 25.77
N LEU A 74 -2.51 -12.30 25.46
CA LEU A 74 -1.52 -11.23 25.55
C LEU A 74 -0.79 -11.40 26.88
N SER A 75 0.36 -12.06 26.85
CA SER A 75 1.20 -12.13 28.03
C SER A 75 1.61 -10.69 28.28
N ALA A 76 1.05 -10.11 29.34
CA ALA A 76 1.26 -8.73 29.77
C ALA A 76 2.69 -8.48 30.28
N ARG A 77 3.68 -9.27 29.83
CA ARG A 77 5.08 -8.91 29.96
C ARG A 77 5.48 -8.15 28.69
N PRO A 78 5.76 -6.84 28.78
CA PRO A 78 6.34 -6.13 27.65
C PRO A 78 7.62 -6.89 27.25
N PRO A 79 7.77 -7.29 25.98
CA PRO A 79 8.99 -7.93 25.54
C PRO A 79 10.17 -7.02 25.91
N ALA A 80 11.22 -7.58 26.51
CA ALA A 80 12.43 -6.85 26.84
C ALA A 80 12.82 -5.96 25.65
N ARG A 81 12.92 -4.64 25.88
CA ARG A 81 13.13 -3.66 24.81
C ARG A 81 14.38 -4.06 24.03
N ARG A 82 14.20 -4.48 22.77
CA ARG A 82 15.34 -4.79 21.89
C ARG A 82 16.17 -3.52 21.73
N PRO A 83 17.51 -3.58 21.90
CA PRO A 83 18.37 -2.41 21.74
C PRO A 83 18.14 -1.74 20.38
N GLY A 84 17.70 -0.49 20.40
CA GLY A 84 17.42 0.31 19.19
C GLY A 84 15.99 0.22 18.64
N PHE A 85 15.05 -0.47 19.29
CA PHE A 85 13.63 -0.40 18.93
C PHE A 85 13.02 0.96 19.31
N ARG A 86 12.30 1.60 18.37
CA ARG A 86 11.65 2.90 18.52
C ARG A 86 10.12 2.73 18.54
N PRO A 87 9.50 2.50 19.71
CA PRO A 87 8.05 2.29 19.83
C PRO A 87 7.24 3.51 19.39
N ASP A 88 7.79 4.70 19.56
CA ASP A 88 7.23 5.97 19.10
C ASP A 88 7.09 6.03 17.58
N VAL A 89 8.07 5.49 16.83
CA VAL A 89 8.00 5.43 15.36
C VAL A 89 6.93 4.44 14.89
N GLU A 90 6.71 3.36 15.63
CA GLU A 90 5.59 2.46 15.36
C GLU A 90 4.25 3.15 15.64
N GLY A 91 4.14 3.93 16.72
CA GLY A 91 2.96 4.73 17.00
C GLY A 91 2.70 5.83 15.98
N LEU A 92 3.75 6.44 15.41
CA LEU A 92 3.62 7.41 14.31
C LEU A 92 3.01 6.79 13.06
N ARG A 93 3.27 5.51 12.79
CA ARG A 93 2.58 4.79 11.70
C ARG A 93 1.10 4.62 11.96
N ALA A 94 0.69 4.47 13.22
CA ALA A 94 -0.72 4.41 13.60
C ALA A 94 -1.40 5.78 13.44
N LEU A 95 -0.71 6.85 13.85
CA LEU A 95 -1.18 8.22 13.64
C LEU A 95 -1.37 8.51 12.14
N ALA A 96 -0.36 8.19 11.32
CA ALA A 96 -0.41 8.35 9.88
C ALA A 96 -1.57 7.59 9.23
N LEU A 97 -1.78 6.33 9.64
CA LEU A 97 -2.94 5.55 9.20
C LEU A 97 -4.25 6.21 9.62
N GLY A 98 -4.38 6.62 10.89
CA GLY A 98 -5.59 7.25 11.41
C GLY A 98 -5.98 8.51 10.62
N LEU A 99 -5.00 9.35 10.26
CA LEU A 99 -5.24 10.51 9.40
C LEU A 99 -5.80 10.12 8.02
N VAL A 100 -5.27 9.04 7.42
CA VAL A 100 -5.79 8.51 6.14
C VAL A 100 -7.22 8.01 6.31
N LEU A 101 -7.50 7.22 7.35
CA LEU A 101 -8.85 6.67 7.59
C LEU A 101 -9.89 7.79 7.77
N LEU A 102 -9.57 8.81 8.59
CA LEU A 102 -10.45 9.95 8.78
C LEU A 102 -10.75 10.69 7.47
N TYR A 103 -9.73 10.90 6.63
CA TYR A 103 -9.88 11.54 5.33
C TYR A 103 -10.78 10.72 4.40
N GLN A 104 -10.53 9.41 4.30
CA GLN A 104 -11.22 8.54 3.37
C GLN A 104 -12.67 8.29 3.77
N ALA A 105 -12.96 8.23 5.07
CA ALA A 105 -14.33 8.21 5.57
C ALA A 105 -15.08 9.55 5.37
N GLY A 106 -14.41 10.63 4.96
CA GLY A 106 -15.04 11.93 4.76
C GLY A 106 -15.38 12.65 6.07
N VAL A 107 -14.61 12.41 7.14
CA VAL A 107 -14.86 13.07 8.44
C VAL A 107 -14.70 14.58 8.28
N PRO A 108 -15.69 15.40 8.72
CA PRO A 108 -15.61 16.85 8.60
C PRO A 108 -14.32 17.44 9.19
N GLY A 109 -13.68 18.33 8.44
CA GLY A 109 -12.44 18.98 8.86
C GLY A 109 -11.17 18.13 8.68
N THR A 110 -11.22 16.97 8.00
CA THR A 110 -10.05 16.09 7.80
C THR A 110 -9.60 15.98 6.35
N ALA A 111 -9.91 16.97 5.51
CA ALA A 111 -9.58 17.00 4.08
C ALA A 111 -8.06 16.87 3.78
N GLY A 112 -7.22 17.27 4.72
CA GLY A 112 -5.76 17.10 4.67
C GLY A 112 -5.28 15.75 5.20
N GLY A 113 -6.14 14.83 5.64
CA GLY A 113 -5.70 13.54 6.19
C GLY A 113 -4.97 12.65 5.16
N ARG A 114 -5.14 12.91 3.85
CA ARG A 114 -4.29 12.36 2.76
C ARG A 114 -2.78 12.60 2.95
N LEU A 115 -2.41 13.61 3.73
CA LEU A 115 -1.03 13.92 4.11
C LEU A 115 -0.41 12.88 5.05
N GLY A 116 -1.20 11.96 5.61
CA GLY A 116 -0.69 10.81 6.36
C GLY A 116 0.32 9.98 5.55
N VAL A 117 0.23 9.98 4.22
CA VAL A 117 1.21 9.34 3.33
C VAL A 117 2.59 10.00 3.41
N ASP A 118 2.68 11.32 3.59
CA ASP A 118 3.96 12.03 3.77
C ASP A 118 4.67 11.55 5.04
N VAL A 119 3.92 11.35 6.12
CA VAL A 119 4.42 10.79 7.38
C VAL A 119 4.99 9.39 7.16
N PHE A 120 4.29 8.55 6.40
CA PHE A 120 4.78 7.21 6.03
C PHE A 120 6.09 7.29 5.24
N PHE A 121 6.19 8.16 4.24
CA PHE A 121 7.40 8.32 3.44
C PHE A 121 8.62 8.72 4.28
N VAL A 122 8.47 9.65 5.23
CA VAL A 122 9.56 10.02 6.16
C VAL A 122 9.97 8.84 7.03
N ILE A 123 9.00 8.13 7.64
CA ILE A 123 9.28 6.95 8.47
C ILE A 123 10.04 5.88 7.67
N SER A 124 9.61 5.66 6.43
CA SER A 124 10.17 4.69 5.50
C SER A 124 11.62 4.99 5.13
N GLY A 125 11.91 6.24 4.77
CA GLY A 125 13.27 6.72 4.54
C GLY A 125 14.17 6.59 5.77
N PHE A 126 13.64 6.94 6.95
CA PHE A 126 14.35 6.85 8.22
C PHE A 126 14.73 5.41 8.58
N LEU A 127 13.77 4.49 8.56
CA LEU A 127 13.99 3.10 8.95
C LEU A 127 14.95 2.39 8.01
N ILE A 128 14.80 2.56 6.70
CA ILE A 128 15.63 1.85 5.73
C ILE A 128 17.05 2.38 5.70
N THR A 129 17.23 3.69 5.72
CA THR A 129 18.56 4.28 5.77
C THR A 129 19.28 3.89 7.06
N GLY A 130 18.59 3.93 8.20
CA GLY A 130 19.15 3.49 9.48
C GLY A 130 19.58 2.02 9.46
N LEU A 131 18.76 1.13 8.89
CA LEU A 131 19.09 -0.29 8.74
C LEU A 131 20.32 -0.51 7.85
N LEU A 132 20.36 0.11 6.67
CA LEU A 132 21.46 -0.06 5.70
C LEU A 132 22.77 0.50 6.23
N VAL A 133 22.76 1.71 6.81
CA VAL A 133 23.95 2.33 7.38
C VAL A 133 24.50 1.49 8.53
N ARG A 134 23.63 0.99 9.42
CA ARG A 134 24.04 0.12 10.51
C ARG A 134 24.64 -1.20 10.00
N GLU A 135 24.10 -1.77 8.93
CA GLU A 135 24.65 -3.00 8.33
C GLU A 135 26.04 -2.76 7.75
N VAL A 136 26.26 -1.64 7.04
CA VAL A 136 27.59 -1.26 6.53
C VAL A 136 28.57 -1.01 7.67
N GLU A 137 28.16 -0.28 8.71
CA GLU A 137 29.03 0.07 9.83
C GLU A 137 29.41 -1.16 10.67
N THR A 138 28.52 -2.15 10.79
CA THR A 138 28.79 -3.35 11.60
C THR A 138 29.45 -4.47 10.81
N THR A 139 29.19 -4.61 9.50
CA THR A 139 29.66 -5.75 8.69
C THR A 139 30.58 -5.37 7.52
N GLY A 140 30.72 -4.07 7.21
CA GLY A 140 31.52 -3.57 6.09
C GLY A 140 30.89 -3.77 4.70
N ARG A 141 29.69 -4.37 4.61
CA ARG A 141 28.97 -4.65 3.36
C ARG A 141 27.45 -4.59 3.56
N ILE A 142 26.71 -4.65 2.47
CA ILE A 142 25.24 -4.81 2.48
C ILE A 142 24.91 -6.10 1.76
N ASP A 143 24.13 -6.97 2.41
CA ASP A 143 23.55 -8.16 1.80
C ASP A 143 22.24 -7.80 1.08
N LEU A 144 22.37 -7.34 -0.16
CA LEU A 144 21.23 -6.93 -0.99
C LEU A 144 20.21 -8.07 -1.21
N PRO A 145 20.60 -9.31 -1.57
CA PRO A 145 19.65 -10.41 -1.69
C PRO A 145 18.86 -10.64 -0.39
N ARG A 146 19.52 -10.62 0.76
CA ARG A 146 18.83 -10.79 2.05
C ARG A 146 17.94 -9.61 2.39
N PHE A 147 18.33 -8.40 2.03
CA PHE A 147 17.50 -7.21 2.19
C PHE A 147 16.19 -7.32 1.40
N TYR A 148 16.27 -7.59 0.08
CA TYR A 148 15.10 -7.72 -0.77
C TYR A 148 14.25 -8.95 -0.42
N ALA A 149 14.87 -10.07 -0.05
CA ALA A 149 14.14 -11.26 0.41
C ALA A 149 13.35 -11.00 1.70
N ARG A 150 13.86 -10.20 2.64
CA ARG A 150 13.10 -9.79 3.85
C ARG A 150 11.93 -8.86 3.48
N ARG A 151 12.14 -7.96 2.52
CA ARG A 151 11.12 -7.04 2.00
C ARG A 151 9.98 -7.78 1.33
N ALA A 152 10.31 -8.61 0.35
CA ALA A 152 9.36 -9.41 -0.43
C ALA A 152 8.43 -10.19 0.48
N ARG A 153 8.99 -10.90 1.49
CA ARG A 153 8.21 -11.70 2.45
C ARG A 153 7.35 -10.90 3.43
N ARG A 154 7.62 -9.60 3.58
CA ARG A 154 6.84 -8.71 4.45
C ARG A 154 5.70 -8.02 3.69
N ILE A 155 5.90 -7.72 2.41
CA ILE A 155 5.07 -6.77 1.66
C ILE A 155 4.20 -7.51 0.64
N LEU A 156 4.82 -8.32 -0.23
CA LEU A 156 4.12 -8.96 -1.35
C LEU A 156 2.98 -9.91 -0.94
N PRO A 157 3.08 -10.74 0.14
CA PRO A 157 1.99 -11.63 0.50
C PRO A 157 0.67 -10.90 0.72
N SER A 158 0.69 -9.83 1.52
CA SER A 158 -0.53 -9.06 1.81
C SER A 158 -0.96 -8.20 0.62
N ALA A 159 -0.03 -7.53 -0.06
CA ALA A 159 -0.35 -6.72 -1.25
C ALA A 159 -1.07 -7.55 -2.32
N VAL A 160 -0.50 -8.70 -2.68
CA VAL A 160 -1.08 -9.57 -3.73
C VAL A 160 -2.39 -10.19 -3.25
N SER A 161 -2.48 -10.66 -2.00
CA SER A 161 -3.72 -11.27 -1.50
C SER A 161 -4.88 -10.27 -1.46
N VAL A 162 -4.63 -9.04 -1.04
CA VAL A 162 -5.66 -7.99 -1.02
C VAL A 162 -6.04 -7.59 -2.43
N SER A 163 -5.07 -7.43 -3.33
CA SER A 163 -5.35 -7.14 -4.75
C SER A 163 -6.24 -8.21 -5.39
N ILE A 164 -5.97 -9.49 -5.15
CA ILE A 164 -6.82 -10.60 -5.63
C ILE A 164 -8.20 -10.55 -4.99
N ALA A 165 -8.30 -10.32 -3.68
CA ALA A 165 -9.59 -10.18 -3.01
C ALA A 165 -10.42 -9.03 -3.59
N VAL A 166 -9.79 -7.90 -3.91
CA VAL A 166 -10.43 -6.77 -4.58
C VAL A 166 -10.96 -7.15 -5.95
N LEU A 167 -10.20 -7.89 -6.77
CA LEU A 167 -10.68 -8.38 -8.07
C LEU A 167 -11.93 -9.25 -7.92
N LEU A 168 -11.95 -10.15 -6.94
CA LEU A 168 -13.11 -11.00 -6.65
C LEU A 168 -14.32 -10.19 -6.19
N ILE A 169 -14.10 -9.18 -5.33
CA ILE A 169 -15.15 -8.28 -4.84
C ILE A 169 -15.75 -7.46 -5.99
N VAL A 170 -14.89 -6.85 -6.82
CA VAL A 170 -15.31 -6.01 -7.95
C VAL A 170 -16.07 -6.83 -8.98
N ALA A 171 -15.70 -8.10 -9.21
CA ALA A 171 -16.44 -9.00 -10.10
C ALA A 171 -17.89 -9.24 -9.69
N VAL A 172 -18.21 -9.05 -8.41
CA VAL A 172 -19.59 -9.19 -7.88
C VAL A 172 -20.28 -7.83 -7.78
N VAL A 173 -19.60 -6.83 -7.20
CA VAL A 173 -20.21 -5.55 -6.82
C VAL A 173 -20.22 -4.54 -7.98
N ALA A 174 -19.19 -4.53 -8.82
CA ALA A 174 -19.07 -3.59 -9.94
C ALA A 174 -18.49 -4.27 -11.21
N PRO A 175 -19.20 -5.26 -11.81
CA PRO A 175 -18.67 -6.08 -12.90
C PRO A 175 -18.17 -5.28 -14.10
N ALA A 176 -18.81 -4.14 -14.40
CA ALA A 176 -18.45 -3.24 -15.50
C ALA A 176 -17.05 -2.62 -15.37
N THR A 177 -16.43 -2.69 -14.18
CA THR A 177 -15.12 -2.09 -13.91
C THR A 177 -13.99 -3.13 -13.79
N VAL A 178 -14.31 -4.43 -13.85
CA VAL A 178 -13.36 -5.53 -13.64
C VAL A 178 -12.15 -5.43 -14.56
N ALA A 179 -12.35 -5.16 -15.86
CA ALA A 179 -11.26 -4.99 -16.81
C ALA A 179 -10.27 -3.90 -16.35
N ARG A 180 -10.80 -2.74 -15.97
CA ARG A 180 -10.00 -1.58 -15.55
C ARG A 180 -9.24 -1.88 -14.26
N VAL A 181 -9.91 -2.47 -13.27
CA VAL A 181 -9.29 -2.86 -11.99
C VAL A 181 -8.27 -3.99 -12.19
N GLY A 182 -8.46 -4.86 -13.19
CA GLY A 182 -7.50 -5.88 -13.61
C GLY A 182 -6.17 -5.28 -14.06
N ILE A 183 -6.20 -4.22 -14.87
CA ILE A 183 -4.98 -3.48 -15.29
C ILE A 183 -4.31 -2.82 -14.07
N ASP A 184 -5.11 -2.26 -13.17
CA ASP A 184 -4.60 -1.64 -11.94
C ASP A 184 -3.93 -2.68 -11.01
N ALA A 185 -4.50 -3.89 -10.92
CA ALA A 185 -3.94 -5.02 -10.18
C ALA A 185 -2.61 -5.51 -10.77
N VAL A 186 -2.48 -5.53 -12.11
CA VAL A 186 -1.19 -5.81 -12.78
C VAL A 186 -0.16 -4.76 -12.38
N ALA A 187 -0.50 -3.48 -12.49
CA ALA A 187 0.41 -2.39 -12.15
C ALA A 187 0.79 -2.38 -10.65
N ALA A 188 -0.16 -2.66 -9.77
CA ALA A 188 0.05 -2.83 -8.33
C ALA A 188 1.01 -3.99 -8.03
N SER A 189 0.82 -5.14 -8.68
CA SER A 189 1.66 -6.33 -8.51
C SER A 189 3.11 -6.08 -8.95
N LEU A 190 3.28 -5.29 -10.02
CA LEU A 190 4.57 -4.86 -10.57
C LEU A 190 5.19 -3.66 -9.84
N GLN A 191 4.54 -3.11 -8.79
CA GLN A 191 4.99 -1.94 -8.04
C GLN A 191 5.15 -0.67 -8.91
N VAL A 192 4.26 -0.50 -9.89
CA VAL A 192 4.21 0.65 -10.82
C VAL A 192 2.81 1.27 -10.92
N ALA A 193 1.92 0.98 -9.97
CA ALA A 193 0.56 1.51 -9.91
C ALA A 193 0.52 3.03 -10.01
N ASN A 194 1.49 3.72 -9.42
CA ASN A 194 1.57 5.17 -9.47
C ASN A 194 1.69 5.72 -10.89
N TRP A 195 2.50 5.10 -11.76
CA TRP A 195 2.65 5.51 -13.16
C TRP A 195 1.42 5.13 -13.99
N ARG A 196 0.82 3.97 -13.71
CA ARG A 196 -0.46 3.56 -14.32
C ARG A 196 -1.57 4.60 -14.07
N TYR A 197 -1.61 5.16 -12.86
CA TYR A 197 -2.57 6.18 -12.48
C TYR A 197 -2.21 7.58 -13.02
N VAL A 198 -0.93 7.91 -13.18
CA VAL A 198 -0.52 9.11 -13.93
C VAL A 198 -1.04 9.05 -15.36
N VAL A 199 -0.85 7.94 -16.05
CA VAL A 199 -1.25 7.78 -17.47
C VAL A 199 -2.77 7.83 -17.65
N ALA A 200 -3.55 7.33 -16.68
CA ALA A 200 -5.01 7.41 -16.73
C ALA A 200 -5.62 8.64 -16.04
N ASP A 201 -4.77 9.59 -15.61
CA ASP A 201 -5.19 10.78 -14.87
C ASP A 201 -6.06 10.49 -13.63
N LEU A 202 -5.72 9.40 -12.92
CA LEU A 202 -6.43 8.93 -11.73
C LEU A 202 -5.68 9.37 -10.46
N SER A 203 -5.78 10.64 -10.09
CA SER A 203 -5.14 11.16 -8.87
C SER A 203 -5.99 11.08 -7.62
N GLY A 204 -7.32 10.97 -7.76
CA GLY A 204 -8.26 11.21 -6.65
C GLY A 204 -8.27 12.68 -6.18
N LEU A 205 -7.58 13.59 -6.88
CA LEU A 205 -7.65 15.04 -6.66
C LEU A 205 -8.78 15.67 -7.47
N ASN A 206 -9.17 15.02 -8.57
CA ASN A 206 -10.28 15.45 -9.43
C ASN A 206 -11.59 14.80 -8.96
N PRO A 207 -12.68 15.57 -8.77
CA PRO A 207 -13.98 15.05 -8.32
C PRO A 207 -14.73 14.24 -9.40
N VAL A 208 -14.16 14.07 -10.59
CA VAL A 208 -14.80 13.38 -11.73
C VAL A 208 -14.10 12.04 -11.96
N GLY A 209 -14.71 10.96 -11.49
CA GLY A 209 -14.29 9.59 -11.79
C GLY A 209 -14.48 8.63 -10.62
N VAL A 210 -15.04 7.45 -10.89
CA VAL A 210 -15.06 6.34 -9.93
C VAL A 210 -13.60 5.88 -9.75
N GLY A 211 -13.01 6.23 -8.62
CA GLY A 211 -11.63 5.87 -8.29
C GLY A 211 -11.43 4.36 -8.28
N SER A 212 -10.20 3.92 -8.55
CA SER A 212 -9.86 2.50 -8.42
C SER A 212 -9.90 2.07 -6.94
N PRO A 213 -10.47 0.92 -6.57
CA PRO A 213 -10.37 0.38 -5.21
C PRO A 213 -8.92 0.07 -4.81
N LEU A 214 -8.00 0.01 -5.78
CA LEU A 214 -6.57 -0.16 -5.60
C LEU A 214 -5.79 1.16 -5.69
N LEU A 215 -6.46 2.32 -5.71
CA LEU A 215 -5.80 3.61 -5.94
C LEU A 215 -4.65 3.83 -4.95
N HIS A 216 -4.86 3.56 -3.67
CA HIS A 216 -3.86 3.70 -2.60
C HIS A 216 -2.53 2.93 -2.82
N TYR A 217 -2.47 1.99 -3.78
CA TYR A 217 -1.21 1.32 -4.18
C TYR A 217 -0.20 2.26 -4.83
N TRP A 218 -0.60 3.46 -5.26
CA TRP A 218 0.34 4.45 -5.80
C TRP A 218 1.44 4.80 -4.79
N SER A 219 1.09 4.97 -3.51
CA SER A 219 2.05 5.39 -2.49
C SER A 219 3.02 4.25 -2.16
N LEU A 220 2.51 3.01 -2.13
CA LEU A 220 3.28 1.78 -1.97
C LEU A 220 4.30 1.63 -3.10
N ALA A 221 3.89 1.85 -4.35
CA ALA A 221 4.77 1.78 -5.51
C ALA A 221 5.91 2.80 -5.43
N VAL A 222 5.63 4.05 -5.01
CA VAL A 222 6.66 5.07 -4.78
C VAL A 222 7.66 4.61 -3.72
N GLU A 223 7.16 4.05 -2.60
CA GLU A 223 7.98 3.52 -1.51
C GLU A 223 8.89 2.38 -1.98
N GLU A 224 8.34 1.40 -2.70
CA GLU A 224 9.08 0.25 -3.23
C GLU A 224 10.11 0.65 -4.29
N GLN A 225 9.80 1.63 -5.14
CA GLN A 225 10.76 2.16 -6.12
C GLN A 225 11.96 2.81 -5.40
N PHE A 226 11.72 3.58 -4.34
CA PHE A 226 12.80 4.09 -3.49
C PHE A 226 13.58 2.94 -2.83
N TYR A 227 12.91 1.88 -2.38
CA TYR A 227 13.55 0.72 -1.79
C TYR A 227 14.35 -0.15 -2.75
N LEU A 228 13.99 -0.11 -4.03
CA LEU A 228 14.77 -0.74 -5.08
C LEU A 228 16.03 0.08 -5.37
N ALA A 229 15.91 1.40 -5.48
CA ALA A 229 17.02 2.28 -5.87
C ALA A 229 18.00 2.63 -4.72
N TRP A 230 17.49 2.83 -3.51
CA TRP A 230 18.29 3.36 -2.39
C TRP A 230 19.41 2.42 -1.90
N PRO A 231 19.19 1.10 -1.68
CA PRO A 231 20.25 0.22 -1.22
C PRO A 231 21.46 0.12 -2.18
N PRO A 232 21.28 -0.04 -3.50
CA PRO A 232 22.39 0.07 -4.46
C PRO A 232 23.12 1.40 -4.40
N LEU A 233 22.40 2.52 -4.25
CA LEU A 233 23.01 3.84 -4.08
C LEU A 233 23.84 3.92 -2.78
N VAL A 234 23.38 3.30 -1.69
CA VAL A 234 24.16 3.20 -0.44
C VAL A 234 25.41 2.36 -0.65
N VAL A 235 25.32 1.23 -1.36
CA VAL A 235 26.48 0.39 -1.68
C VAL A 235 27.51 1.17 -2.50
N LEU A 236 27.07 1.87 -3.54
CA LEU A 236 27.93 2.71 -4.39
C LEU A 236 28.60 3.83 -3.58
N THR A 237 27.82 4.51 -2.74
CA THR A 237 28.33 5.58 -1.88
C THR A 237 29.34 5.05 -0.86
N ALA A 238 29.09 3.87 -0.28
CA ALA A 238 30.00 3.24 0.66
C ALA A 238 31.30 2.76 0.00
N TRP A 239 31.22 2.26 -1.23
CA TRP A 239 32.40 1.95 -2.03
C TRP A 239 33.23 3.20 -2.33
N LEU A 240 32.59 4.29 -2.77
CA LEU A 240 33.28 5.53 -3.11
C LEU A 240 33.88 6.23 -1.88
N ALA A 241 33.13 6.31 -0.78
CA ALA A 241 33.59 6.89 0.48
C ALA A 241 34.83 6.16 1.01
N ARG A 242 34.86 4.82 0.95
CA ARG A 242 36.03 4.01 1.30
C ARG A 242 37.23 4.30 0.39
N ARG A 243 37.03 4.34 -0.93
CA ARG A 243 38.11 4.67 -1.89
C ARG A 243 38.72 6.05 -1.66
N ARG A 244 37.93 7.02 -1.22
CA ARG A 244 38.37 8.40 -0.95
C ARG A 244 38.77 8.65 0.50
N GLN A 245 38.77 7.63 1.36
CA GLN A 245 39.04 7.75 2.81
C GLN A 245 38.17 8.84 3.48
N ARG A 246 36.89 8.92 3.09
CA ARG A 246 35.92 9.89 3.63
C ARG A 246 34.83 9.19 4.44
N SER A 247 34.17 9.97 5.30
CA SER A 247 33.03 9.47 6.09
C SER A 247 31.84 9.08 5.20
N LEU A 248 31.39 7.83 5.33
CA LEU A 248 30.17 7.31 4.69
C LEU A 248 28.97 8.22 4.94
N ARG A 249 28.74 8.60 6.20
CA ARG A 249 27.58 9.38 6.61
C ARG A 249 27.53 10.74 5.93
N ARG A 250 28.68 11.43 5.80
CA ARG A 250 28.76 12.74 5.13
C ARG A 250 28.44 12.63 3.64
N TRP A 251 28.97 11.62 2.97
CA TRP A 251 28.69 11.37 1.55
C TRP A 251 27.23 10.99 1.31
N LEU A 252 26.69 10.08 2.12
CA LEU A 252 25.27 9.72 2.04
C LEU A 252 24.36 10.91 2.35
N ALA A 253 24.75 11.79 3.28
CA ALA A 253 23.98 12.99 3.57
C ALA A 253 24.00 13.97 2.39
N ALA A 254 25.12 14.10 1.68
CA ALA A 254 25.19 14.90 0.46
C ALA A 254 24.30 14.30 -0.66
N VAL A 255 24.33 12.97 -0.86
CA VAL A 255 23.49 12.28 -1.85
C VAL A 255 22.00 12.41 -1.49
N ALA A 256 21.62 12.15 -0.23
CA ALA A 256 20.25 12.30 0.24
C ALA A 256 19.78 13.76 0.16
N GLY A 257 20.64 14.72 0.50
CA GLY A 257 20.36 16.15 0.42
C GLY A 257 20.15 16.60 -1.02
N GLY A 258 21.02 16.18 -1.95
CA GLY A 258 20.85 16.44 -3.38
C GLY A 258 19.56 15.85 -3.93
N LEU A 259 19.26 14.58 -3.59
CA LEU A 259 18.00 13.93 -3.96
C LEU A 259 16.79 14.69 -3.41
N ALA A 260 16.82 15.10 -2.13
CA ALA A 260 15.75 15.84 -1.50
C ALA A 260 15.51 17.19 -2.18
N LEU A 261 16.57 17.96 -2.46
CA LEU A 261 16.47 19.28 -3.10
C LEU A 261 15.96 19.17 -4.54
N LEU A 262 16.49 18.24 -5.33
CA LEU A 262 16.05 18.02 -6.71
C LEU A 262 14.58 17.55 -6.77
N SER A 263 14.21 16.60 -5.92
CA SER A 263 12.85 16.06 -5.87
C SER A 263 11.83 17.09 -5.33
N LEU A 264 12.19 17.88 -4.32
CA LEU A 264 11.37 18.99 -3.83
C LEU A 264 11.21 20.09 -4.88
N GLY A 265 12.30 20.46 -5.56
CA GLY A 265 12.27 21.42 -6.67
C GLY A 265 11.34 20.95 -7.78
N ALA A 266 11.41 19.67 -8.17
CA ALA A 266 10.49 19.06 -9.12
C ALA A 266 9.04 19.07 -8.60
N SER A 267 8.81 18.78 -7.32
CA SER A 267 7.47 18.84 -6.70
C SER A 267 6.87 20.24 -6.81
N VAL A 268 7.61 21.27 -6.39
CA VAL A 268 7.17 22.67 -6.43
C VAL A 268 6.92 23.12 -7.87
N PHE A 269 7.81 22.76 -8.79
CA PHE A 269 7.69 23.15 -10.20
C PHE A 269 6.54 22.46 -10.93
N LEU A 270 6.33 21.16 -10.71
CA LEU A 270 5.31 20.38 -11.42
C LEU A 270 3.91 20.51 -10.83
N THR A 271 3.76 20.87 -9.55
CA THR A 271 2.44 21.00 -8.90
C THR A 271 1.48 21.94 -9.64
N PRO A 272 1.87 23.18 -10.03
CA PRO A 272 0.98 24.06 -10.77
C PRO A 272 0.77 23.63 -12.24
N LEU A 273 1.65 22.78 -12.80
CA LEU A 273 1.56 22.29 -14.17
C LEU A 273 0.67 21.04 -14.29
N SER A 274 0.75 20.15 -13.32
CA SER A 274 -0.06 18.93 -13.23
C SER A 274 -0.07 18.40 -11.79
N GLY A 275 -1.18 18.65 -11.08
CA GLY A 275 -1.38 18.12 -9.73
C GLY A 275 -1.33 16.59 -9.69
N THR A 276 -1.88 15.91 -10.70
CA THR A 276 -1.82 14.45 -10.83
C THR A 276 -0.38 13.92 -10.89
N VAL A 277 0.45 14.46 -11.79
CA VAL A 277 1.86 14.03 -11.92
C VAL A 277 2.62 14.36 -10.64
N ALA A 278 2.45 15.56 -10.11
CA ALA A 278 3.14 15.97 -8.89
C ALA A 278 2.78 15.08 -7.70
N TYR A 279 1.51 14.68 -7.57
CA TYR A 279 1.04 13.86 -6.45
C TYR A 279 1.48 12.39 -6.54
N LEU A 280 1.38 11.78 -7.73
CA LEU A 280 1.58 10.34 -7.90
C LEU A 280 3.03 9.95 -8.26
N SER A 281 3.82 10.86 -8.83
CA SER A 281 5.13 10.47 -9.39
C SER A 281 6.19 10.27 -8.31
N THR A 282 7.05 9.28 -8.49
CA THR A 282 8.20 9.03 -7.59
C THR A 282 9.19 10.20 -7.57
N PRO A 283 9.55 10.84 -8.71
CA PRO A 283 10.50 11.96 -8.72
C PRO A 283 10.06 13.17 -7.90
N THR A 284 8.77 13.46 -7.79
CA THR A 284 8.25 14.59 -6.99
C THR A 284 8.01 14.24 -5.53
N ARG A 285 8.03 12.95 -5.18
CA ARG A 285 7.70 12.44 -3.83
C ARG A 285 8.88 11.75 -3.13
N ALA A 286 10.03 11.61 -3.82
CA ALA A 286 11.23 11.02 -3.26
C ALA A 286 11.87 11.87 -2.15
N TRP A 287 11.62 13.19 -2.12
CA TRP A 287 12.23 14.07 -1.14
C TRP A 287 11.74 13.81 0.29
N GLN A 288 10.50 13.35 0.51
CA GLN A 288 10.04 12.95 1.85
C GLN A 288 10.81 11.73 2.37
N LEU A 289 11.04 10.73 1.51
CA LEU A 289 11.88 9.57 1.82
C LEU A 289 13.32 9.99 2.08
N ALA A 290 13.85 10.91 1.27
CA ALA A 290 15.20 11.46 1.47
C ALA A 290 15.32 12.29 2.76
N ALA A 291 14.27 13.02 3.18
CA ALA A 291 14.23 13.72 4.46
C ALA A 291 14.31 12.73 5.64
N GLY A 292 13.59 11.62 5.56
CA GLY A 292 13.74 10.50 6.50
C GLY A 292 15.17 9.93 6.51
N ALA A 293 15.77 9.76 5.33
CA ALA A 293 17.15 9.27 5.19
C ALA A 293 18.16 10.22 5.84
N LEU A 294 18.03 11.53 5.62
CA LEU A 294 18.84 12.56 6.26
C LEU A 294 18.71 12.52 7.78
N LEU A 295 17.49 12.35 8.30
CA LEU A 295 17.28 12.20 9.73
C LEU A 295 18.00 10.97 10.30
N ALA A 296 17.94 9.82 9.61
CA ALA A 296 18.64 8.61 10.04
C ALA A 296 20.17 8.81 10.09
N LEU A 297 20.71 9.56 9.15
CA LEU A 297 22.13 9.90 9.11
C LEU A 297 22.54 10.87 10.24
N ALA A 298 21.62 11.76 10.65
CA ALA A 298 21.80 12.73 11.73
C ALA A 298 21.67 12.15 13.14
N VAL A 299 21.18 10.91 13.32
CA VAL A 299 20.97 10.28 14.64
C VAL A 299 22.19 10.38 15.58
N PRO A 300 23.44 10.12 15.16
CA PRO A 300 24.60 10.26 16.06
C PRO A 300 24.80 11.69 16.57
N ALA A 301 24.57 12.69 15.72
CA ALA A 301 24.64 14.09 16.12
C ALA A 301 23.52 14.44 17.10
N LEU A 302 22.31 13.93 16.86
CA LEU A 302 21.18 14.09 17.78
C LEU A 302 21.43 13.40 19.13
N LEU A 303 22.06 12.23 19.15
CA LEU A 303 22.47 11.55 20.39
C LEU A 303 23.52 12.36 21.17
N ALA A 304 24.45 13.02 20.47
CA ALA A 304 25.42 13.91 21.11
C ALA A 304 24.74 15.16 21.71
N LEU A 305 23.71 15.70 21.04
CA LEU A 305 22.88 16.77 21.60
C LEU A 305 22.06 16.29 22.79
N ALA A 306 21.59 15.04 22.77
CA ALA A 306 20.79 14.46 23.83
C ALA A 306 21.49 14.32 25.18
N GLY A 307 22.83 14.35 25.19
CA GLY A 307 23.61 14.42 26.42
C GLY A 307 23.63 15.80 27.08
N LYS A 308 23.11 16.85 26.44
CA LYS A 308 23.12 18.23 26.97
C LYS A 308 21.92 18.47 27.88
N ALA A 309 22.14 19.21 28.98
CA ALA A 309 21.12 19.49 29.98
C ALA A 309 19.86 20.21 29.43
N TRP A 310 19.99 21.01 28.38
CA TRP A 310 18.86 21.72 27.76
C TRP A 310 18.03 20.85 26.81
N TRP A 311 18.56 19.71 26.36
CA TRP A 311 17.92 18.89 25.33
C TRP A 311 16.52 18.41 25.71
N PRO A 312 16.24 17.93 26.94
CA PRO A 312 14.90 17.44 27.27
C PRO A 312 13.79 18.49 27.09
N ALA A 313 14.07 19.74 27.46
CA ALA A 313 13.12 20.84 27.29
C ALA A 313 12.92 21.19 25.82
N ALA A 314 14.01 21.32 25.04
CA ALA A 314 13.93 21.58 23.61
C ALA A 314 13.27 20.43 22.84
N ALA A 315 13.53 19.18 23.22
CA ALA A 315 12.92 17.99 22.64
C ALA A 315 11.40 17.96 22.94
N ALA A 316 10.98 18.31 24.16
CA ALA A 316 9.56 18.40 24.49
C ALA A 316 8.83 19.46 23.65
N GLY A 317 9.38 20.67 23.54
CA GLY A 317 8.82 21.73 22.69
C GLY A 317 8.80 21.34 21.22
N SER A 318 9.88 20.74 20.73
CA SER A 318 9.98 20.24 19.35
C SER A 318 8.97 19.12 19.06
N ALA A 319 8.72 18.22 20.02
CA ALA A 319 7.74 17.15 19.85
C ALA A 319 6.32 17.70 19.72
N VAL A 320 5.97 18.70 20.53
CA VAL A 320 4.66 19.38 20.42
C VAL A 320 4.55 20.13 19.10
N LEU A 321 5.60 20.85 18.68
CA LEU A 321 5.63 21.55 17.40
C LEU A 321 5.47 20.58 16.23
N GLY A 322 6.25 19.49 16.20
CA GLY A 322 6.18 18.49 15.13
C GLY A 322 4.81 17.81 15.06
N LEU A 323 4.21 17.49 16.22
CA LEU A 323 2.85 16.96 16.29
C LEU A 323 1.81 17.99 15.79
N ALA A 324 1.93 19.25 16.20
CA ALA A 324 1.05 20.32 15.75
C ALA A 324 1.14 20.55 14.24
N MET A 325 2.35 20.53 13.65
CA MET A 325 2.53 20.62 12.20
C MET A 325 1.81 19.47 11.47
N VAL A 326 1.94 18.24 11.95
CA VAL A 326 1.26 17.08 11.34
C VAL A 326 -0.27 17.18 11.50
N LEU A 327 -0.77 17.46 12.71
CA LEU A 327 -2.21 17.50 12.97
C LEU A 327 -2.90 18.70 12.30
N THR A 328 -2.28 19.89 12.31
CA THR A 328 -2.88 21.06 11.66
C THR A 328 -2.93 20.93 10.14
N SER A 329 -1.97 20.22 9.54
CA SER A 329 -2.00 19.91 8.11
C SER A 329 -3.22 19.05 7.72
N ALA A 330 -3.76 18.24 8.65
CA ALA A 330 -4.94 17.43 8.40
C ALA A 330 -6.22 18.25 8.15
N HIS A 331 -6.25 19.51 8.58
CA HIS A 331 -7.37 20.43 8.40
C HIS A 331 -7.30 21.24 7.09
N TRP A 332 -6.21 21.13 6.32
CA TRP A 332 -6.04 21.91 5.11
C TRP A 332 -7.00 21.46 4.00
N THR A 333 -7.68 22.43 3.39
CA THR A 333 -8.62 22.22 2.28
C THR A 333 -7.96 22.52 0.93
N GLY A 334 -8.63 22.15 -0.17
CA GLY A 334 -8.12 22.19 -1.55
C GLY A 334 -7.69 23.55 -2.13
N ALA A 335 -7.65 24.61 -1.32
CA ALA A 335 -7.05 25.91 -1.69
C ALA A 335 -5.52 25.91 -1.60
N VAL A 336 -4.92 24.85 -1.05
CA VAL A 336 -3.47 24.71 -0.94
C VAL A 336 -2.96 23.83 -2.09
N ASP A 337 -2.04 24.36 -2.91
CA ASP A 337 -1.35 23.63 -3.97
C ASP A 337 -0.56 22.45 -3.39
N TYR A 338 -1.19 21.28 -3.40
CA TYR A 338 -0.64 20.04 -2.88
C TYR A 338 -0.31 19.09 -4.05
N PRO A 339 0.90 18.49 -4.09
CA PRO A 339 1.88 18.42 -3.01
C PRO A 339 2.72 19.67 -2.78
N GLY A 340 3.41 20.16 -3.81
CA GLY A 340 4.14 21.42 -3.80
C GLY A 340 4.97 21.69 -2.54
N SER A 341 4.96 22.95 -2.12
CA SER A 341 5.55 23.41 -0.86
C SER A 341 4.69 23.03 0.35
N ALA A 342 3.39 22.76 0.15
CA ALA A 342 2.47 22.40 1.22
C ALA A 342 2.93 21.14 1.97
N ALA A 343 3.43 20.15 1.23
CA ALA A 343 3.96 18.91 1.79
C ALA A 343 5.17 19.11 2.74
N LEU A 344 5.81 20.30 2.77
CA LEU A 344 6.86 20.64 3.75
C LEU A 344 6.38 20.52 5.19
N VAL A 345 5.15 20.95 5.49
CA VAL A 345 4.66 20.98 6.87
C VAL A 345 4.51 19.58 7.48
N PRO A 346 3.75 18.63 6.89
CA PRO A 346 3.67 17.28 7.45
C PRO A 346 5.02 16.54 7.41
N THR A 347 5.85 16.80 6.39
CA THR A 347 7.16 16.15 6.25
C THR A 347 8.15 16.61 7.32
N LEU A 348 8.35 17.92 7.46
CA LEU A 348 9.24 18.49 8.48
C LEU A 348 8.68 18.27 9.88
N GLY A 349 7.37 18.34 10.06
CA GLY A 349 6.70 17.98 11.32
C GLY A 349 7.04 16.56 11.75
N THR A 350 6.98 15.61 10.82
CA THR A 350 7.38 14.21 11.07
C THR A 350 8.87 14.08 11.40
N VAL A 351 9.74 14.77 10.66
CA VAL A 351 11.19 14.78 10.93
C VAL A 351 11.49 15.29 12.35
N VAL A 352 10.90 16.42 12.73
CA VAL A 352 11.06 17.03 14.07
C VAL A 352 10.51 16.11 15.16
N LEU A 353 9.37 15.45 14.90
CA LEU A 353 8.73 14.54 15.85
C LEU A 353 9.55 13.27 16.10
N ILE A 354 10.17 12.70 15.05
CA ILE A 354 11.09 11.56 15.20
C ILE A 354 12.41 12.01 15.85
N ALA A 355 12.94 13.18 15.47
CA ALA A 355 14.20 13.73 16.01
C ALA A 355 14.11 14.01 17.52
N SER A 356 13.00 14.60 17.97
CA SER A 356 12.76 14.88 19.39
C SER A 356 12.67 13.63 20.27
N GLY A 357 12.40 12.46 19.68
CA GLY A 357 12.43 11.19 20.40
C GLY A 357 13.82 10.55 20.55
N VAL A 358 14.89 11.18 20.04
CA VAL A 358 16.27 10.69 20.19
C VAL A 358 16.81 10.99 21.59
N GLY A 359 17.42 10.00 22.22
CA GLY A 359 17.96 10.10 23.58
C GLY A 359 16.97 9.61 24.64
N ALA A 360 16.02 10.46 25.02
CA ALA A 360 15.02 10.16 26.05
C ALA A 360 13.59 10.47 25.56
N PRO A 361 12.61 9.57 25.77
CA PRO A 361 11.23 9.79 25.31
C PRO A 361 10.50 10.83 26.18
N GLY A 362 10.03 11.91 25.56
CA GLY A 362 9.12 12.90 26.14
C GLY A 362 7.68 12.40 26.25
N VAL A 363 6.77 13.28 26.67
CA VAL A 363 5.33 12.95 26.84
C VAL A 363 4.71 12.48 25.51
N VAL A 364 4.97 13.19 24.41
CA VAL A 364 4.43 12.83 23.09
C VAL A 364 4.93 11.46 22.65
N GLN A 365 6.22 11.16 22.81
CA GLN A 365 6.77 9.85 22.48
C GLN A 365 6.20 8.74 23.37
N ARG A 366 5.91 9.02 24.65
CA ARG A 366 5.25 8.07 25.54
C ARG A 366 3.82 7.76 25.11
N LEU A 367 3.06 8.77 24.68
CA LEU A 367 1.71 8.60 24.13
C LEU A 367 1.74 7.76 22.84
N LEU A 368 2.65 8.08 21.92
CA LEU A 368 2.87 7.28 20.71
C LEU A 368 3.35 5.86 21.01
N SER A 369 4.04 5.67 22.14
CA SER A 369 4.48 4.36 22.63
C SER A 369 3.39 3.62 23.41
N TRP A 370 2.14 4.07 23.44
CA TRP A 370 1.07 3.31 24.10
C TRP A 370 0.79 2.00 23.35
N ALA A 371 0.54 0.91 24.08
CA ALA A 371 0.49 -0.44 23.50
C ALA A 371 -0.59 -0.63 22.41
N PRO A 372 -1.82 -0.10 22.54
CA PRO A 372 -2.83 -0.14 21.48
C PRO A 372 -2.41 0.65 20.24
N VAL A 373 -1.80 1.83 20.42
CA VAL A 373 -1.31 2.66 19.32
C VAL A 373 -0.21 1.92 18.56
N GLN A 374 0.73 1.29 19.27
CA GLN A 374 1.73 0.44 18.64
C GLN A 374 1.11 -0.79 17.94
N ALA A 375 0.03 -1.36 18.47
CA ALA A 375 -0.65 -2.49 17.84
C ALA A 375 -1.27 -2.11 16.49
N ALA A 376 -1.93 -0.95 16.42
CA ALA A 376 -2.39 -0.36 15.16
C ALA A 376 -1.21 -0.06 14.23
N GLY A 377 -0.11 0.48 14.77
CA GLY A 377 1.12 0.77 14.02
C GLY A 377 1.78 -0.45 13.39
N ARG A 378 1.75 -1.60 14.08
CA ARG A 378 2.21 -2.90 13.55
C ARG A 378 1.37 -3.38 12.38
N LEU A 379 0.05 -3.21 12.47
CA LEU A 379 -0.90 -3.62 11.44
C LEU A 379 -1.03 -2.59 10.31
N SER A 380 -0.44 -1.40 10.46
CA SER A 380 -0.77 -0.25 9.62
C SER A 380 -0.56 -0.47 8.13
N TYR A 381 0.43 -1.29 7.77
CA TYR A 381 0.65 -1.66 6.38
C TYR A 381 -0.54 -2.43 5.79
N VAL A 382 -0.96 -3.52 6.45
CA VAL A 382 -2.05 -4.36 5.95
C VAL A 382 -3.40 -3.66 6.09
N TRP A 383 -3.57 -2.83 7.11
CA TRP A 383 -4.77 -2.02 7.29
C TRP A 383 -4.90 -0.96 6.19
N TYR A 384 -3.80 -0.33 5.81
CA TYR A 384 -3.75 0.56 4.65
C TYR A 384 -4.08 -0.17 3.35
N LEU A 385 -3.92 -1.50 3.23
CA LEU A 385 -4.37 -2.21 2.02
C LEU A 385 -5.90 -2.37 1.97
N TRP A 386 -6.55 -2.53 3.12
CA TRP A 386 -7.98 -2.83 3.20
C TRP A 386 -8.87 -1.59 3.32
N HIS A 387 -8.35 -0.44 3.76
CA HIS A 387 -9.18 0.74 4.00
C HIS A 387 -9.99 1.17 2.77
N LEU A 388 -9.33 1.35 1.61
CA LEU A 388 -10.00 1.82 0.40
C LEU A 388 -10.95 0.78 -0.21
N PRO A 389 -10.61 -0.53 -0.29
CA PRO A 389 -11.59 -1.54 -0.68
C PRO A 389 -12.85 -1.56 0.18
N VAL A 390 -12.72 -1.34 1.49
CA VAL A 390 -13.87 -1.30 2.41
C VAL A 390 -14.74 -0.08 2.14
N ILE A 391 -14.13 1.11 1.98
CA ILE A 391 -14.84 2.32 1.56
C ILE A 391 -15.56 2.10 0.23
N TYR A 392 -14.84 1.59 -0.77
CA TYR A 392 -15.35 1.36 -2.12
C TYR A 392 -16.60 0.49 -2.12
N VAL A 393 -16.57 -0.65 -1.41
CA VAL A 393 -17.74 -1.54 -1.29
C VAL A 393 -18.90 -0.85 -0.59
N ALA A 394 -18.65 -0.08 0.47
CA ALA A 394 -19.69 0.62 1.19
C ALA A 394 -20.37 1.69 0.32
N GLU A 395 -19.59 2.45 -0.45
CA GLU A 395 -20.09 3.47 -1.37
C GLU A 395 -20.91 2.86 -2.52
N GLU A 396 -20.46 1.74 -3.11
CA GLU A 396 -21.23 0.98 -4.12
C GLU A 396 -22.55 0.43 -3.56
N MET A 397 -22.63 0.17 -2.25
CA MET A 397 -23.87 -0.18 -1.54
C MET A 397 -24.73 1.05 -1.20
N GLY A 398 -24.34 2.26 -1.60
CA GLY A 398 -25.06 3.51 -1.35
C GLY A 398 -24.81 4.12 0.04
N VAL A 399 -23.81 3.66 0.79
CA VAL A 399 -23.45 4.24 2.10
C VAL A 399 -22.71 5.55 1.90
N GLN A 400 -23.23 6.64 2.48
CA GLN A 400 -22.65 7.99 2.37
C GLN A 400 -22.35 8.62 3.75
N SER A 401 -22.70 7.95 4.85
CA SER A 401 -22.48 8.48 6.19
C SER A 401 -21.02 8.30 6.61
N TRP A 402 -20.31 9.40 6.86
CA TRP A 402 -18.91 9.37 7.29
C TRP A 402 -18.70 8.53 8.55
N LEU A 403 -19.67 8.50 9.47
CA LEU A 403 -19.57 7.73 10.71
C LEU A 403 -19.63 6.22 10.43
N VAL A 404 -20.48 5.81 9.49
CA VAL A 404 -20.60 4.41 9.07
C VAL A 404 -19.36 3.99 8.28
N LEU A 405 -18.87 4.83 7.38
CA LEU A 405 -17.64 4.59 6.62
C LEU A 405 -16.43 4.47 7.54
N LEU A 406 -16.27 5.38 8.50
CA LEU A 406 -15.20 5.31 9.51
C LEU A 406 -15.32 4.05 10.37
N GLY A 407 -16.54 3.70 10.79
CA GLY A 407 -16.80 2.45 11.51
C GLY A 407 -16.40 1.23 10.70
N ALA A 408 -16.74 1.19 9.40
CA ALA A 408 -16.37 0.10 8.51
C ALA A 408 -14.85 0.00 8.35
N GLU A 409 -14.15 1.11 8.10
CA GLU A 409 -12.68 1.11 8.01
C GLU A 409 -12.01 0.64 9.30
N VAL A 410 -12.51 1.10 10.46
CA VAL A 410 -11.91 0.78 11.75
C VAL A 410 -12.16 -0.68 12.13
N PHE A 411 -13.42 -1.13 12.06
CA PHE A 411 -13.79 -2.46 12.55
C PHE A 411 -13.62 -3.54 11.48
N LEU A 412 -14.23 -3.36 10.30
CA LEU A 412 -14.12 -4.35 9.22
C LEU A 412 -12.73 -4.31 8.58
N GLY A 413 -12.23 -3.13 8.23
CA GLY A 413 -10.87 -2.97 7.70
C GLY A 413 -9.80 -3.45 8.68
N GLY A 414 -9.94 -3.13 9.97
CA GLY A 414 -9.05 -3.60 11.02
C GLY A 414 -9.09 -5.11 11.22
N ALA A 415 -10.29 -5.72 11.19
CA ALA A 415 -10.45 -7.18 11.28
C ALA A 415 -9.84 -7.90 10.08
N LEU A 416 -10.12 -7.45 8.85
CA LEU A 416 -9.53 -8.01 7.62
C LEU A 416 -8.01 -7.86 7.61
N ALA A 417 -7.50 -6.73 8.08
CA ALA A 417 -6.07 -6.49 8.21
C ALA A 417 -5.41 -7.44 9.21
N TRP A 418 -6.04 -7.64 10.37
CA TRP A 418 -5.56 -8.59 11.37
C TRP A 418 -5.59 -10.03 10.84
N LEU A 419 -6.68 -10.46 10.20
CA LEU A 419 -6.81 -11.78 9.59
C LEU A 419 -5.74 -12.00 8.51
N THR A 420 -5.58 -11.05 7.59
CA THR A 420 -4.56 -11.10 6.54
C THR A 420 -3.15 -11.17 7.14
N ALA A 421 -2.87 -10.38 8.18
CA ALA A 421 -1.58 -10.40 8.85
C ALA A 421 -1.30 -11.76 9.51
N VAL A 422 -2.28 -12.36 10.18
CA VAL A 422 -2.10 -13.63 10.91
C VAL A 422 -2.08 -14.83 9.97
N LEU A 423 -2.96 -14.87 8.97
CA LEU A 423 -3.16 -16.01 8.08
C LEU A 423 -2.22 -16.00 6.87
N ILE A 424 -1.79 -14.83 6.39
CA ILE A 424 -1.01 -14.70 5.14
C ILE A 424 0.37 -14.12 5.40
N GLU A 425 0.46 -12.92 5.99
CA GLU A 425 1.74 -12.21 6.16
C GLU A 425 2.70 -12.99 7.08
N ARG A 426 2.29 -13.26 8.32
CA ARG A 426 3.18 -13.87 9.34
C ARG A 426 3.71 -15.24 8.91
N PRO A 427 2.91 -16.16 8.34
CA PRO A 427 3.43 -17.43 7.83
C PRO A 427 4.46 -17.23 6.72
N CYS A 428 4.22 -16.33 5.76
CA CYS A 428 5.19 -16.05 4.70
C CYS A 428 6.47 -15.37 5.23
N ARG A 429 6.31 -14.48 6.20
CA ARG A 429 7.38 -13.67 6.78
C ARG A 429 8.29 -14.45 7.71
N PHE A 430 7.75 -15.34 8.53
CA PHE A 430 8.50 -16.00 9.60
C PHE A 430 8.73 -17.50 9.39
N ALA A 431 8.11 -18.14 8.38
CA ALA A 431 8.35 -19.56 8.14
C ALA A 431 9.83 -19.83 7.82
N PRO A 432 10.48 -20.79 8.52
CA PRO A 432 11.91 -21.10 8.32
C PRO A 432 12.26 -21.42 6.87
N ARG A 433 11.37 -22.10 6.14
CA ARG A 433 11.55 -22.46 4.72
C ARG A 433 11.92 -21.27 3.83
N TRP A 434 11.35 -20.10 4.11
CA TRP A 434 11.57 -18.85 3.36
C TRP A 434 12.57 -17.93 4.05
N ALA A 435 12.64 -17.98 5.39
CA ALA A 435 13.45 -17.08 6.18
C ALA A 435 14.93 -17.45 6.24
N ALA A 436 15.25 -18.74 6.13
CA ALA A 436 16.62 -19.24 6.23
C ALA A 436 17.48 -18.94 4.99
N ASN A 437 16.87 -18.75 3.81
CA ASN A 437 17.59 -18.59 2.54
C ASN A 437 17.01 -17.43 1.72
N SER A 438 17.85 -16.45 1.40
CA SER A 438 17.48 -15.26 0.62
C SER A 438 16.91 -15.62 -0.74
N SER A 439 17.48 -16.59 -1.46
CA SER A 439 17.00 -17.00 -2.79
C SER A 439 15.58 -17.56 -2.72
N ARG A 440 15.26 -18.37 -1.71
CA ARG A 440 13.89 -18.88 -1.52
C ARG A 440 12.90 -17.76 -1.20
N GLY A 441 13.33 -16.76 -0.42
CA GLY A 441 12.52 -15.57 -0.16
C GLY A 441 12.27 -14.74 -1.42
N LEU A 442 13.26 -14.61 -2.31
CA LEU A 442 13.12 -13.93 -3.60
C LEU A 442 12.21 -14.71 -4.56
N ILE A 443 12.34 -16.05 -4.63
CA ILE A 443 11.47 -16.91 -5.44
C ILE A 443 10.01 -16.78 -4.98
N LEU A 444 9.76 -16.77 -3.66
CA LEU A 444 8.41 -16.52 -3.14
C LEU A 444 7.90 -15.15 -3.60
N GLY A 445 8.73 -14.10 -3.53
CA GLY A 445 8.37 -12.77 -3.99
C GLY A 445 8.01 -12.76 -5.48
N ALA A 446 8.86 -13.33 -6.33
CA ALA A 446 8.60 -13.42 -7.77
C ALA A 446 7.34 -14.23 -8.09
N GLY A 447 7.11 -15.34 -7.39
CA GLY A 447 5.90 -16.15 -7.54
C GLY A 447 4.63 -15.40 -7.13
N LEU A 448 4.67 -14.62 -6.05
CA LEU A 448 3.55 -13.77 -5.63
C LEU A 448 3.28 -12.65 -6.63
N THR A 449 4.32 -11.97 -7.12
CA THR A 449 4.17 -10.96 -8.19
C THR A 449 3.56 -11.56 -9.44
N ALA A 450 4.06 -12.72 -9.89
CA ALA A 450 3.50 -13.42 -11.05
C ALA A 450 2.03 -13.81 -10.84
N LEU A 451 1.67 -14.31 -9.65
CA LEU A 451 0.29 -14.62 -9.29
C LEU A 451 -0.63 -13.40 -9.40
N GLY A 452 -0.21 -12.25 -8.86
CA GLY A 452 -0.98 -11.01 -8.93
C GLY A 452 -1.15 -10.50 -10.36
N VAL A 453 -0.08 -10.57 -11.18
CA VAL A 453 -0.13 -10.23 -12.60
C VAL A 453 -1.08 -11.15 -13.37
N LEU A 454 -0.99 -12.47 -13.16
CA LEU A 454 -1.86 -13.43 -13.82
C LEU A 454 -3.33 -13.24 -13.41
N ALA A 455 -3.60 -12.95 -12.13
CA ALA A 455 -4.95 -12.65 -11.67
C ALA A 455 -5.52 -11.39 -12.34
N GLY A 456 -4.72 -10.31 -12.44
CA GLY A 456 -5.11 -9.09 -13.12
C GLY A 456 -5.35 -9.28 -14.63
N ILE A 457 -4.47 -10.02 -15.32
CA ILE A 457 -4.66 -10.36 -16.74
C ILE A 457 -5.91 -11.21 -16.94
N SER A 458 -6.14 -12.19 -16.07
CA SER A 458 -7.34 -13.05 -16.14
C SER A 458 -8.61 -12.22 -15.98
N ALA A 459 -8.62 -11.26 -15.05
CA ALA A 459 -9.74 -10.33 -14.89
C ALA A 459 -10.01 -9.50 -16.16
N VAL A 460 -8.98 -9.06 -16.88
CA VAL A 460 -9.12 -8.33 -18.15
C VAL A 460 -9.66 -9.21 -19.28
N ILE A 461 -9.23 -10.48 -19.35
CA ILE A 461 -9.64 -11.38 -20.44
C ILE A 461 -11.08 -11.89 -20.24
N LEU A 462 -11.50 -12.05 -18.99
CA LEU A 462 -12.81 -12.63 -18.62
C LEU A 462 -13.94 -11.60 -18.52
N SER A 463 -13.62 -10.31 -18.49
CA SER A 463 -14.57 -9.18 -18.52
C SER A 463 -14.92 -8.77 -19.93
#